data_AF-A0A2A4TK96-F1
#
_entry.id   AF-A0A2A4TK96-F1
#
_cell.length_a   1.000
_cell.length_b   1.000
_cell.length_c   1.000
_cell.angle_alpha   90.00
_cell.angle_beta   90.00
_cell.angle_gamma   90.00
#
_symmetry.space_group_name_H-M   'P 1'
#
loop_
_entity.id
_entity.type
_entity.pdbx_description
1 polymer ?
#
loop_
_entity_poly.entity_id
_entity_poly.type
_entity_poly.pdbx_seq_one_letter_code
_entity_poly.pdbx_strand_id
1 'polypeptide(L)'
;MRIGSGLFQAVRQAKKHPVSDENIYLLIAQASEEGAARALAQLGLSDASAGSDISELRDLLDSWRDTKKTARQAVIRWFMRLIFSALLLGLAVKFKLLQLGQTFGQ
;
A
#
# COMPACT_ATOMS: atom_id res chain seq x y z
N MET A 1 24.53 -23.14 -26.07
CA MET A 1 23.12 -22.69 -26.01
C MET A 1 22.57 -22.57 -27.42
N ARG A 2 21.74 -23.51 -27.87
CA ARG A 2 21.19 -23.58 -29.25
C ARG A 2 19.66 -23.63 -29.24
N ILE A 3 19.03 -22.89 -28.31
CA ILE A 3 17.57 -22.87 -28.10
C ILE A 3 16.89 -21.80 -28.98
N GLY A 4 17.62 -20.79 -29.45
CA GLY A 4 17.05 -19.66 -30.20
C GLY A 4 16.54 -20.00 -31.60
N SER A 5 17.11 -20.98 -32.32
CA SER A 5 16.76 -21.24 -33.73
C SER A 5 15.51 -22.12 -33.91
N GLY A 6 15.15 -22.94 -32.91
CA GLY A 6 14.02 -23.87 -33.00
C GLY A 6 12.65 -23.18 -32.99
N LEU A 7 12.47 -22.21 -32.09
CA LEU A 7 11.22 -21.44 -31.96
C LEU A 7 10.95 -20.60 -33.21
N PHE A 8 11.98 -19.95 -33.76
CA PHE A 8 11.88 -19.21 -35.02
C PHE A 8 11.58 -20.08 -36.24
N GLN A 9 11.92 -21.37 -36.21
CA GLN A 9 11.55 -22.31 -37.27
C GLN A 9 10.12 -22.82 -37.09
N ALA A 10 9.71 -23.14 -35.86
CA ALA A 10 8.32 -23.51 -35.55
C ALA A 10 7.33 -22.40 -35.91
N VAL A 11 7.63 -21.15 -35.52
CA VAL A 11 6.82 -19.97 -35.88
C VAL A 11 6.78 -19.75 -37.40
N ARG A 12 7.89 -19.98 -38.10
CA ARG A 12 7.91 -19.90 -39.57
C ARG A 12 7.14 -21.03 -40.26
N GLN A 13 7.10 -22.22 -39.66
CA GLN A 13 6.36 -23.37 -40.19
C GLN A 13 4.85 -23.19 -39.96
N ALA A 14 4.45 -22.64 -38.81
CA ALA A 14 3.07 -22.22 -38.54
C ALA A 14 2.58 -21.15 -39.54
N LYS A 15 3.49 -20.35 -40.13
CA LYS A 15 3.13 -19.39 -41.19
C LYS A 15 2.81 -20.06 -42.54
N LYS A 16 3.21 -21.33 -42.73
CA LYS A 16 3.02 -22.08 -43.99
C LYS A 16 1.77 -22.96 -43.99
N HIS A 17 1.22 -23.28 -42.82
CA HIS A 17 -0.01 -24.06 -42.67
C HIS A 17 -1.01 -23.27 -41.82
N PRO A 18 -2.29 -23.13 -42.24
CA PRO A 18 -3.29 -22.48 -41.42
C PRO A 18 -3.44 -23.23 -40.09
N VAL A 19 -3.05 -22.57 -39.00
CA VAL A 19 -3.26 -23.05 -37.63
C VAL A 19 -4.71 -22.76 -37.29
N SER A 20 -5.43 -23.73 -36.74
CA SER A 20 -6.81 -23.50 -36.28
C SER A 20 -6.84 -22.47 -35.16
N ASP A 21 -7.92 -21.70 -35.09
CA ASP A 21 -8.11 -20.70 -34.02
C ASP A 21 -8.00 -21.35 -32.64
N GLU A 22 -8.54 -22.56 -32.47
CA GLU A 22 -8.43 -23.37 -31.25
C GLU A 22 -6.97 -23.59 -30.82
N ASN A 23 -6.10 -23.95 -31.77
CA ASN A 23 -4.69 -24.17 -31.47
C ASN A 23 -3.99 -22.86 -31.07
N ILE A 24 -4.40 -21.72 -31.62
CA ILE A 24 -3.89 -20.40 -31.22
C ILE A 24 -4.34 -20.06 -29.80
N TYR A 25 -5.61 -20.29 -29.46
CA TYR A 25 -6.13 -20.08 -28.11
C TYR A 25 -5.37 -20.94 -27.09
N LEU A 26 -5.18 -22.23 -27.37
CA LEU A 26 -4.44 -23.13 -26.48
C LEU A 26 -2.98 -22.69 -26.31
N LEU A 27 -2.33 -22.26 -27.39
CA LEU A 27 -0.94 -21.78 -27.33
C LEU A 27 -0.82 -20.49 -26.50
N ILE A 28 -1.75 -19.55 -26.66
CA ILE A 28 -1.79 -18.32 -25.86
C ILE A 28 -2.07 -18.66 -24.40
N ALA A 29 -3.07 -19.50 -24.12
CA ALA A 29 -3.43 -19.90 -22.76
C ALA A 29 -2.22 -20.52 -22.04
N GLN A 30 -1.53 -21.46 -22.70
CA GLN A 30 -0.35 -22.12 -22.13
C GLN A 30 0.83 -21.15 -21.95
N ALA A 31 1.07 -20.26 -22.91
CA ALA A 31 2.11 -19.24 -22.77
C ALA A 31 1.80 -18.24 -21.64
N SER A 32 0.53 -17.88 -21.46
CA SER A 32 0.05 -17.03 -20.36
C SER A 32 0.21 -17.71 -19.01
N GLU A 33 -0.16 -18.98 -18.88
CA GLU A 33 0.02 -19.76 -17.65
C GLU A 33 1.50 -19.90 -17.29
N GLU A 34 2.35 -20.26 -18.25
CA GLU A 34 3.80 -20.39 -18.06
C GLU A 34 4.47 -19.02 -17.76
N GLY A 35 3.92 -17.94 -18.31
CA GLY A 35 4.34 -16.57 -18.03
C GLY A 35 3.97 -16.14 -16.61
N ALA A 36 2.72 -16.40 -16.20
CA ALA A 36 2.22 -16.11 -14.86
C ALA A 36 2.97 -16.92 -13.80
N ALA A 37 3.17 -18.21 -14.02
CA ALA A 37 3.93 -19.08 -13.12
C ALA A 37 5.38 -18.59 -12.95
N ARG A 38 6.06 -18.20 -14.04
CA ARG A 38 7.42 -17.63 -13.96
C ARG A 38 7.46 -16.28 -13.24
N ALA A 39 6.44 -15.44 -13.42
CA ALA A 39 6.35 -14.16 -12.71
C ALA A 39 6.13 -14.37 -11.21
N LEU A 40 5.23 -15.28 -10.83
CA LEU A 40 4.99 -15.66 -9.43
C LEU A 40 6.24 -16.26 -8.80
N ALA A 41 6.93 -17.16 -9.50
CA ALA A 41 8.19 -17.75 -9.02
C ALA A 41 9.30 -16.71 -8.82
N GLN A 42 9.41 -15.72 -9.72
CA GLN A 42 10.38 -14.61 -9.56
C GLN A 42 10.07 -13.73 -8.34
N LEU A 43 8.79 -13.62 -7.97
CA LEU A 43 8.36 -12.93 -6.76
C LEU A 43 8.43 -13.82 -5.50
N GLY A 44 8.82 -15.09 -5.65
CA GLY A 44 8.83 -16.07 -4.56
C GLY A 44 7.43 -16.54 -4.14
N LEU A 45 6.39 -16.30 -4.96
CA LEU A 45 4.99 -16.59 -4.68
C LEU A 45 4.49 -17.87 -5.38
N SER A 46 5.37 -18.86 -5.57
CA SER A 46 5.06 -20.09 -6.31
C SER A 46 4.54 -21.23 -5.43
N ASP A 47 4.62 -21.11 -4.11
CA ASP A 47 4.11 -22.10 -3.17
C ASP A 47 2.60 -21.91 -2.90
N ALA A 48 1.97 -22.96 -2.39
CA ALA A 48 0.53 -22.97 -2.12
C ALA A 48 0.11 -22.01 -0.97
N SER A 49 1.04 -21.63 -0.09
CA SER A 49 0.80 -20.68 1.02
C SER A 49 0.94 -19.21 0.61
N ALA A 50 1.63 -18.90 -0.48
CA ALA A 50 1.93 -17.54 -0.93
C ALA A 50 0.70 -16.61 -1.00
N GLY A 51 -0.45 -17.15 -1.44
CA GLY A 51 -1.70 -16.38 -1.47
C GLY A 51 -2.22 -16.01 -0.07
N SER A 52 -2.06 -16.90 0.90
CA SER A 52 -2.43 -16.67 2.31
C SER A 52 -1.51 -15.62 2.93
N ASP A 53 -0.20 -15.76 2.72
CA ASP A 53 0.81 -14.85 3.28
C ASP A 53 0.61 -13.42 2.76
N ILE A 54 0.32 -13.25 1.47
CA ILE A 54 -0.02 -11.94 0.89
C ILE A 54 -1.29 -11.36 1.49
N SER A 55 -2.28 -12.19 1.80
CA SER A 55 -3.53 -11.74 2.42
C SER A 55 -3.27 -11.29 3.86
N GLU A 56 -2.50 -12.06 4.63
CA GLU A 56 -2.14 -11.71 6.00
C GLU A 56 -1.29 -10.43 6.06
N LEU A 57 -0.31 -10.27 5.17
CA LEU A 57 0.47 -9.04 5.07
C LEU A 57 -0.41 -7.82 4.80
N ARG A 58 -1.44 -7.96 3.95
CA ARG A 58 -2.40 -6.89 3.68
C ARG A 58 -3.22 -6.56 4.91
N ASP A 59 -3.71 -7.58 5.63
CA ASP A 59 -4.49 -7.40 6.85
C ASP A 59 -3.66 -6.70 7.95
N LEU A 60 -2.38 -7.09 8.11
CA LEU A 60 -1.44 -6.42 9.02
C LEU A 60 -1.21 -4.96 8.62
N LEU A 61 -1.07 -4.69 7.31
CA LEU A 61 -0.85 -3.34 6.80
C LEU A 61 -2.09 -2.45 7.02
N ASP A 62 -3.28 -3.01 6.82
CA ASP A 62 -4.54 -2.31 7.05
C ASP A 62 -4.73 -2.00 8.54
N SER A 63 -4.47 -2.96 9.42
CA SER A 63 -4.45 -2.75 10.88
C SER A 63 -3.45 -1.68 11.32
N TRP A 64 -2.23 -1.69 10.76
CA TRP A 64 -1.22 -0.66 11.02
C TRP A 64 -1.66 0.73 10.54
N ARG A 65 -2.26 0.80 9.35
CA ARG A 65 -2.76 2.05 8.78
C ARG A 65 -3.86 2.65 9.64
N ASP A 66 -4.77 1.82 10.13
CA ASP A 66 -5.84 2.25 11.04
C ASP A 66 -5.30 2.68 12.40
N THR A 67 -4.31 1.96 12.92
CA THR A 67 -3.60 2.32 14.15
C THR A 67 -2.90 3.68 14.02
N LYS A 68 -2.19 3.92 12.91
CA LYS A 68 -1.54 5.20 12.63
C LYS A 68 -2.55 6.35 12.54
N LYS A 69 -3.71 6.13 11.90
CA LYS A 69 -4.78 7.12 11.83
C LYS A 69 -5.30 7.46 13.23
N THR A 70 -5.52 6.46 14.06
CA THR A 70 -5.99 6.60 15.44
C THR A 70 -4.98 7.35 16.31
N ALA A 71 -3.69 6.98 16.22
CA ALA A 71 -2.60 7.64 16.93
C ALA A 71 -2.51 9.12 16.54
N ARG A 72 -2.53 9.44 15.24
CA ARG A 72 -2.51 10.84 14.76
C ARG A 72 -3.70 11.64 15.28
N GLN A 73 -4.90 11.07 15.25
CA GLN A 73 -6.07 11.75 15.80
C GLN A 73 -5.94 12.00 17.31
N ALA A 74 -5.42 11.03 18.08
CA ALA A 74 -5.19 11.21 19.51
C ALA A 74 -4.19 12.34 19.80
N VAL A 75 -3.08 12.38 19.06
CA VAL A 75 -2.08 13.44 19.16
C VAL A 75 -2.70 14.81 18.85
N ILE A 76 -3.44 14.95 17.75
CA ILE A 76 -4.10 16.21 17.39
C ILE A 76 -5.10 16.63 18.47
N ARG A 77 -5.92 15.70 18.99
CA ARG A 77 -6.87 15.99 20.06
C ARG A 77 -6.19 16.48 21.33
N TRP A 78 -5.11 15.81 21.77
CA TRP A 78 -4.35 16.23 22.94
C TRP A 78 -3.68 17.59 22.73
N PHE A 79 -3.09 17.80 21.56
CA PHE A 79 -2.45 19.06 21.20
C PHE A 79 -3.44 20.23 21.22
N MET A 80 -4.63 20.06 20.65
CA MET A 80 -5.70 21.06 20.76
C MET A 80 -6.07 21.33 22.22
N ARG A 81 -6.26 20.28 23.03
CA ARG A 81 -6.54 20.46 24.47
C ARG A 81 -5.47 21.30 25.16
N LEU A 82 -4.18 21.04 24.89
CA LEU A 82 -3.09 21.84 25.43
C LEU A 82 -3.16 23.31 24.99
N ILE A 83 -3.40 23.57 23.71
CA ILE A 83 -3.53 24.94 23.20
C ILE A 83 -4.67 25.68 23.90
N PHE A 84 -5.85 25.08 23.97
CA PHE A 84 -7.01 25.68 24.63
C PHE A 84 -6.75 25.91 26.12
N SER A 85 -6.16 24.93 26.83
CA SER A 85 -5.78 25.08 28.23
C SER A 85 -4.77 26.21 28.43
N ALA A 86 -3.74 26.29 27.58
CA ALA A 86 -2.74 27.36 27.63
C ALA A 86 -3.35 28.74 27.36
N LEU A 87 -4.29 28.82 26.40
CA LEU A 87 -4.99 30.07 26.09
C LEU A 87 -5.83 30.58 27.27
N LEU A 88 -6.59 29.68 27.91
CA LEU A 88 -7.38 30.02 29.10
C LEU A 88 -6.51 30.45 30.28
N LEU A 89 -5.41 29.72 30.53
CA LEU A 89 -4.43 30.07 31.55
C LEU A 89 -3.80 31.44 31.28
N GLY A 90 -3.37 31.71 30.06
CA GLY A 90 -2.80 33.00 29.66
C GLY A 90 -3.79 34.15 29.85
N LEU A 91 -5.06 33.94 29.51
CA LEU A 91 -6.10 34.95 29.70
C LEU A 91 -6.39 35.21 31.18
N ALA A 92 -6.45 34.16 32.01
CA ALA A 92 -6.63 34.28 33.46
C ALA A 92 -5.48 35.07 34.11
N VAL A 93 -4.23 34.82 33.69
CA VAL A 93 -3.06 35.58 34.16
C VAL A 93 -3.17 37.05 33.74
N LYS A 94 -3.50 37.34 32.48
CA LYS A 94 -3.68 38.73 31.99
C LYS A 94 -4.74 39.47 32.80
N PHE A 95 -5.89 38.84 33.06
CA PHE A 95 -6.95 39.47 33.85
C PHE A 95 -6.53 39.72 35.30
N LYS A 96 -5.86 38.77 35.95
CA LYS A 96 -5.32 38.98 37.30
C LYS A 96 -4.30 40.13 37.35
N LEU A 97 -3.40 40.22 36.36
CA LEU A 97 -2.42 41.31 36.28
C LEU A 97 -3.07 42.67 36.09
N LEU A 98 -4.08 42.76 35.21
CA LEU A 98 -4.84 44.00 35.01
C LEU A 98 -5.55 44.45 36.29
N GLN A 99 -6.17 43.51 37.02
CA GLN A 99 -6.83 43.80 38.29
C GLN A 99 -5.84 44.25 39.38
N LEU A 100 -4.64 43.66 39.41
CA LEU A 100 -3.59 44.06 40.33
C LEU A 100 -3.12 45.50 40.07
N GLY A 101 -2.90 45.87 38.80
CA GLY A 101 -2.48 47.22 38.42
C GLY A 101 -3.52 48.31 38.75
N GLN A 102 -4.82 47.98 38.69
CA GLN A 102 -5.88 48.90 39.12
C GLN A 102 -5.91 49.09 40.65
N THR A 103 -5.49 48.07 41.41
CA THR A 103 -5.55 48.09 42.88
C THR A 103 -4.39 48.87 43.52
N PHE A 104 -3.20 48.86 42.89
CA PHE A 104 -2.02 49.60 43.37
C PHE A 104 -1.85 50.98 42.73
N GLY A 105 -2.72 51.34 41.77
CA GLY A 105 -2.71 52.64 41.08
C GLY A 105 -3.63 53.70 41.71
N GLN A 106 -4.28 53.38 42.83
CA GLN A 106 -5.08 54.29 43.66
C GLN A 106 -4.29 54.71 44.90
#